data_AF-A0AA96R5J5-F1
#
_entry.id   AF-A0AA96R5J5-F1
#
_cell.length_a   1.000
_cell.length_b   1.000
_cell.length_c   1.000
_cell.angle_alpha   90.00
_cell.angle_beta   90.00
_cell.angle_gamma   90.00
#
_symmetry.space_group_name_H-M   'P 1'
#
loop_
_entity.id
_entity.type
_entity.pdbx_description
1 polymer ?
#
loop_
_entity_poly.entity_id
_entity_poly.type
_entity_poly.pdbx_seq_one_letter_code
_entity_poly.pdbx_strand_id
1 'polypeptide(L)'
;MLMPKIFKPSLKLSKKQLLALGAAVMVGALLMPTANAATVVIDVRTPEEYSVNHPAGAINIPHSELLAKITAQGIAKSDTIKVYSRGGGRAQQAKSALQSAGYTNVEIQK
;
A
#
# COMPACT_ATOMS: atom_id res chain seq x y z
N MET A 1 48.13 -35.23 16.35
CA MET A 1 47.13 -36.08 15.63
C MET A 1 45.74 -35.59 16.02
N LEU A 2 44.83 -35.51 15.06
CA LEU A 2 43.59 -34.72 15.04
C LEU A 2 42.57 -35.02 16.16
N MET A 3 41.83 -33.99 16.60
CA MET A 3 40.41 -33.75 16.21
C MET A 3 39.85 -32.45 16.82
N PRO A 4 38.90 -31.76 16.13
CA PRO A 4 38.43 -30.42 16.47
C PRO A 4 37.19 -30.44 17.38
N LYS A 5 37.06 -29.46 18.29
CA LYS A 5 35.80 -29.23 19.03
C LYS A 5 35.07 -28.00 18.49
N ILE A 6 34.12 -28.36 17.63
CA ILE A 6 32.86 -27.75 17.22
C ILE A 6 32.43 -26.50 18.02
N PHE A 7 32.25 -25.44 17.23
CA PHE A 7 31.61 -24.16 17.49
C PHE A 7 30.27 -24.28 18.23
N LYS A 8 30.11 -23.53 19.34
CA LYS A 8 28.81 -23.20 19.92
C LYS A 8 28.69 -21.68 20.03
N PRO A 9 28.05 -20.98 19.08
CA PRO A 9 27.67 -19.60 19.29
C PRO A 9 26.36 -19.62 20.10
N SER A 10 26.46 -19.43 21.41
CA SER A 10 25.31 -18.96 22.20
C SER A 10 24.93 -17.59 21.65
N LEU A 11 23.87 -17.55 20.84
CA LEU A 11 23.32 -16.31 20.32
C LEU A 11 22.68 -15.55 21.48
N LYS A 12 23.49 -14.75 22.18
CA LYS A 12 23.00 -13.76 23.14
C LYS A 12 22.29 -12.67 22.35
N LEU A 13 20.96 -12.79 22.23
CA LEU A 13 20.13 -11.72 21.69
C LEU A 13 20.26 -10.49 22.60
N SER A 14 20.95 -9.47 22.12
CA SER A 14 21.07 -8.18 22.79
C SER A 14 19.81 -7.34 22.51
N LYS A 15 19.39 -6.52 23.47
CA LYS A 15 18.20 -5.63 23.40
C LYS A 15 18.16 -4.70 22.17
N LYS A 16 19.24 -4.59 21.39
CA LYS A 16 19.26 -3.93 20.08
C LYS A 16 18.45 -4.66 19.00
N GLN A 17 18.15 -5.94 19.15
CA GLN A 17 17.32 -6.70 18.19
C GLN A 17 15.81 -6.62 18.49
N LEU A 18 15.40 -6.02 19.62
CA LEU A 18 13.98 -5.88 19.97
C LEU A 18 13.34 -4.55 19.52
N LEU A 19 14.08 -3.66 18.84
CA LEU A 19 13.57 -2.38 18.36
C LEU A 19 13.44 -2.33 16.84
N ALA A 20 12.91 -3.39 16.23
CA ALA A 20 12.54 -3.44 14.82
C ALA A 20 11.04 -3.71 14.64
N LEU A 21 10.21 -3.20 15.56
CA LEU A 21 8.73 -3.34 15.51
C LEU A 21 7.99 -1.99 15.49
N GLY A 22 8.66 -0.88 15.16
CA GLY A 22 8.10 0.47 15.33
C GLY A 22 8.15 1.42 14.13
N ALA A 23 8.66 1.02 12.96
CA ALA A 23 8.70 1.90 11.79
C ALA A 23 8.71 1.09 10.49
N ALA A 24 7.53 0.74 9.98
CA ALA A 24 7.35 0.27 8.60
C ALA A 24 6.76 1.39 7.72
N VAL A 25 7.15 2.63 8.01
CA VAL A 25 7.09 3.76 7.07
C VAL A 25 8.52 3.92 6.56
N MET A 26 8.68 4.09 5.25
CA MET A 26 9.94 4.35 4.53
C MET A 26 10.73 3.12 4.06
N VAL A 27 10.33 2.51 2.94
CA VAL A 27 11.14 2.44 1.70
C VAL A 27 10.18 2.03 0.56
N GLY A 28 9.72 3.00 -0.23
CA GLY A 28 8.92 2.75 -1.41
C GLY A 28 8.82 4.01 -2.27
N ALA A 29 9.86 4.23 -3.06
CA ALA A 29 10.03 5.30 -4.06
C ALA A 29 10.43 6.69 -3.55
N LEU A 30 11.76 6.89 -3.49
CA LEU A 30 12.42 8.14 -3.83
C LEU A 30 11.96 8.59 -5.23
N LEU A 31 11.08 9.59 -5.33
CA LEU A 31 10.83 10.34 -6.57
C LEU A 31 10.70 11.83 -6.25
N MET A 32 11.39 12.61 -7.07
CA MET A 32 11.73 14.03 -6.97
C MET A 32 10.51 14.97 -6.99
N PRO A 33 10.65 16.25 -6.54
CA PRO A 33 9.60 17.24 -6.74
C PRO A 33 9.61 17.67 -8.21
N THR A 34 8.83 16.97 -9.04
CA THR A 34 8.32 17.53 -10.28
C THR A 34 6.88 17.89 -9.99
N ALA A 35 6.44 19.09 -10.40
CA ALA A 35 5.07 19.58 -10.21
C ALA A 35 4.07 18.77 -11.07
N ASN A 36 3.90 17.49 -10.75
CA ASN A 36 2.93 16.56 -11.31
C ASN A 36 2.18 15.96 -10.13
N ALA A 37 0.85 16.07 -10.15
CA ALA A 37 -0.02 15.48 -9.13
C ALA A 37 0.34 13.99 -8.92
N ALA A 38 0.49 13.57 -7.66
CA ALA A 38 0.83 12.20 -7.34
C ALA A 38 -0.23 11.26 -7.93
N THR A 39 0.21 10.19 -8.60
CA THR A 39 -0.70 9.16 -9.11
C THR A 39 -0.72 7.98 -8.17
N VAL A 40 -1.89 7.67 -7.63
CA VAL A 40 -2.10 6.58 -6.67
C VAL A 40 -3.03 5.54 -7.28
N VAL A 41 -2.65 4.27 -7.20
CA VAL A 41 -3.50 3.15 -7.62
C VAL A 41 -4.14 2.53 -6.38
N ILE A 42 -5.47 2.44 -6.36
CA ILE A 42 -6.23 1.87 -5.25
C ILE A 42 -6.96 0.61 -5.74
N ASP A 43 -6.64 -0.53 -5.16
CA ASP A 43 -7.39 -1.77 -5.37
C ASP A 43 -8.54 -1.83 -4.38
N VAL A 44 -9.77 -1.75 -4.89
CA VAL A 44 -11.00 -1.73 -4.08
C VAL A 44 -11.60 -3.10 -3.81
N ARG A 45 -10.86 -4.16 -4.14
CA ARG A 45 -11.23 -5.54 -3.86
C ARG A 45 -10.96 -5.92 -2.40
N THR A 46 -11.36 -7.14 -2.05
CA THR A 46 -11.07 -7.73 -0.74
C THR A 46 -9.56 -7.93 -0.55
N PRO A 47 -9.06 -7.92 0.69
CA PRO A 47 -7.65 -8.21 0.98
C PRO A 47 -7.20 -9.59 0.47
N GLU A 48 -8.09 -10.57 0.47
CA GLU A 48 -7.86 -11.92 -0.04
C GLU A 48 -7.61 -11.90 -1.55
N GLU A 49 -8.45 -11.20 -2.33
CA GLU A 49 -8.26 -11.03 -3.77
C GLU A 49 -6.95 -10.29 -4.09
N TYR A 50 -6.63 -9.26 -3.30
CA TYR A 50 -5.41 -8.48 -3.45
C TYR A 50 -4.17 -9.33 -3.17
N SER A 51 -4.20 -10.19 -2.16
CA SER A 51 -3.08 -11.05 -1.76
C SER A 51 -2.70 -12.09 -2.82
N VAL A 52 -3.66 -12.53 -3.64
CA VAL A 52 -3.41 -13.46 -4.75
C VAL A 52 -2.65 -12.77 -5.89
N ASN A 53 -3.12 -11.60 -6.32
CA ASN A 53 -2.49 -10.79 -7.35
C ASN A 53 -3.09 -9.38 -7.33
N HIS A 54 -2.27 -8.36 -7.55
CA HIS A 54 -2.69 -6.97 -7.64
C HIS A 54 -1.76 -6.16 -8.56
N PRO A 55 -2.22 -5.01 -9.08
CA PRO A 55 -1.36 -4.11 -9.84
C PRO A 55 -0.16 -3.64 -9.00
N ALA A 56 1.01 -3.54 -9.62
CA ALA A 56 2.23 -3.11 -8.94
C ALA A 56 2.05 -1.70 -8.33
N GLY A 57 2.40 -1.54 -7.06
CA GLY A 57 2.27 -0.28 -6.34
C GLY A 57 0.83 0.10 -5.95
N ALA A 58 -0.15 -0.78 -6.17
CA ALA A 58 -1.51 -0.54 -5.71
C ALA A 58 -1.63 -0.66 -4.19
N ILE A 59 -2.41 0.22 -3.57
CA ILE A 59 -2.78 0.15 -2.16
C ILE A 59 -4.15 -0.55 -2.08
N ASN A 60 -4.30 -1.56 -1.22
CA ASN A 60 -5.61 -2.16 -1.00
C ASN A 60 -6.45 -1.33 -0.05
N ILE A 61 -7.58 -0.85 -0.52
CA ILE A 61 -8.61 -0.22 0.30
C ILE A 61 -9.96 -0.77 -0.14
N PRO A 62 -10.54 -1.75 0.57
CA PRO A 62 -11.82 -2.35 0.20
C PRO A 62 -12.90 -1.29 -0.03
N HIS A 63 -13.75 -1.50 -1.05
CA HIS A 63 -14.77 -0.52 -1.45
C HIS A 63 -15.61 0.00 -0.26
N SER A 64 -15.97 -0.89 0.68
CA SER A 64 -16.76 -0.57 1.89
C SER A 64 -16.06 0.41 2.83
N GLU A 65 -14.74 0.47 2.81
CA GLU A 65 -13.91 1.28 3.72
C GLU A 65 -13.23 2.45 3.01
N LEU A 66 -13.45 2.60 1.70
CA LEU A 66 -12.72 3.52 0.84
C LEU A 66 -12.76 4.96 1.36
N LEU A 67 -13.94 5.52 1.60
CA LEU A 67 -14.09 6.89 2.06
C LEU A 67 -13.52 7.13 3.46
N ALA A 68 -13.56 6.12 4.33
CA ALA A 68 -13.05 6.21 5.69
C ALA A 68 -11.51 6.16 5.74
N LYS A 69 -10.89 5.38 4.85
CA LYS A 69 -9.45 5.13 4.87
C LYS A 69 -8.64 6.01 3.91
N ILE A 70 -9.24 6.50 2.83
CA ILE A 70 -8.49 7.25 1.80
C ILE A 70 -7.84 8.54 2.35
N THR A 71 -8.51 9.23 3.27
CA THR A 71 -7.97 10.43 3.94
C THR A 71 -6.82 10.09 4.87
N ALA A 72 -6.89 8.96 5.58
CA ALA A 72 -5.84 8.47 6.45
C ALA A 72 -4.57 8.04 5.68
N GLN A 73 -4.69 7.74 4.38
CA GLN A 73 -3.56 7.48 3.49
C GLN A 73 -2.85 8.77 3.01
N GLY A 74 -3.33 9.95 3.42
CA GLY A 74 -2.75 11.23 3.02
C GLY A 74 -2.97 11.58 1.54
N ILE A 75 -3.93 10.92 0.88
CA ILE A 75 -4.24 11.15 -0.54
C ILE A 75 -5.04 12.44 -0.65
N ALA A 76 -4.47 13.44 -1.32
CA ALA A 76 -5.10 14.73 -1.52
C ALA A 76 -6.23 14.63 -2.55
N LYS A 77 -7.20 15.55 -2.45
CA LYS A 77 -8.34 15.60 -3.39
C LYS A 77 -7.94 15.92 -4.84
N SER A 78 -6.78 16.56 -5.02
CA SER A 78 -6.17 16.89 -6.30
C SER A 78 -5.32 15.78 -6.90
N ASP A 79 -5.03 14.72 -6.14
CA ASP A 79 -4.20 13.61 -6.62
C ASP A 79 -4.94 12.80 -7.68
N THR A 80 -4.17 12.19 -8.56
CA THR A 80 -4.71 11.30 -9.59
C THR A 80 -4.94 9.93 -8.98
N ILE A 81 -6.21 9.54 -8.82
CA ILE A 81 -6.58 8.26 -8.23
C ILE A 81 -7.03 7.31 -9.33
N LYS A 82 -6.34 6.18 -9.45
CA LYS A 82 -6.72 5.08 -10.34
C LYS A 82 -7.33 3.95 -9.52
N VAL A 83 -8.63 3.75 -9.65
CA VAL A 83 -9.34 2.66 -8.94
C VAL A 83 -9.38 1.39 -9.78
N TYR A 84 -9.02 0.27 -9.17
CA TYR A 84 -8.97 -1.04 -9.81
C TYR A 84 -9.96 -2.02 -9.19
N SER A 85 -10.62 -2.82 -10.02
CA SER A 85 -11.36 -4.01 -9.60
C SER A 85 -11.41 -5.04 -10.74
N ARG A 86 -11.61 -6.32 -10.41
CA ARG A 86 -11.56 -7.42 -11.40
C ARG A 86 -12.57 -7.28 -12.55
N GLY A 87 -13.76 -6.75 -12.27
CA GLY A 87 -14.86 -6.66 -13.25
C GLY A 87 -15.40 -5.24 -13.46
N GLY A 88 -14.70 -4.22 -12.99
CA GLY A 88 -15.10 -2.81 -13.14
C GLY A 88 -16.25 -2.32 -12.24
N GLY A 89 -17.19 -3.18 -11.83
CA GLY A 89 -18.37 -2.76 -11.06
C GLY A 89 -18.05 -2.03 -9.74
N ARG A 90 -17.18 -2.63 -8.90
CA ARG A 90 -16.72 -2.00 -7.65
C ARG A 90 -15.90 -0.74 -7.91
N ALA A 91 -15.09 -0.73 -8.96
CA ALA A 91 -14.32 0.46 -9.35
C ALA A 91 -15.21 1.62 -9.80
N GLN A 92 -16.32 1.34 -10.49
CA GLN A 92 -17.31 2.37 -10.86
C GLN A 92 -17.98 2.98 -9.62
N GLN A 93 -18.41 2.14 -8.68
CA GLN A 93 -19.01 2.60 -7.42
C GLN A 93 -18.01 3.42 -6.59
N ALA A 94 -16.77 2.94 -6.50
CA ALA A 94 -15.67 3.65 -5.84
C ALA A 94 -15.41 5.01 -6.49
N LYS A 95 -15.34 5.06 -7.83
CA LYS A 95 -15.17 6.31 -8.58
C LYS A 95 -16.26 7.32 -8.25
N SER A 96 -17.53 6.92 -8.31
CA SER A 96 -18.65 7.80 -7.97
C SER A 96 -18.58 8.30 -6.53
N ALA A 97 -18.29 7.42 -5.57
CA ALA A 97 -18.17 7.79 -4.16
C ALA A 97 -17.04 8.82 -3.93
N LEU A 98 -15.87 8.60 -4.56
CA LEU A 98 -14.74 9.53 -4.47
C LEU A 98 -15.04 10.88 -5.10
N GLN A 99 -15.67 10.89 -6.28
CA GLN A 99 -16.09 12.13 -6.93
C GLN A 99 -17.09 12.91 -6.06
N SER A 100 -18.06 12.23 -5.45
CA SER A 100 -19.00 12.85 -4.50
C SER A 100 -18.32 13.39 -3.24
N ALA A 101 -17.21 12.79 -2.80
CA ALA A 101 -16.39 13.28 -1.69
C ALA A 101 -15.46 14.45 -2.09
N GLY A 102 -15.43 14.83 -3.37
CA GLY A 102 -14.69 15.96 -3.90
C GLY A 102 -13.30 15.62 -4.43
N TYR A 103 -13.00 14.34 -4.68
CA TYR A 103 -11.80 13.95 -5.43
C TYR A 103 -12.02 14.25 -6.92
N THR A 104 -11.17 15.11 -7.48
CA THR A 104 -11.40 15.68 -8.81
C THR A 104 -10.84 14.83 -9.93
N ASN A 105 -9.79 14.06 -9.66
CA ASN A 105 -9.09 13.28 -10.67
C ASN A 105 -9.16 11.77 -10.39
N VAL A 106 -10.31 11.16 -10.71
CA VAL A 106 -10.56 9.73 -10.45
C VAL A 106 -10.84 8.96 -11.75
N GLU A 107 -9.99 7.97 -12.02
CA GLU A 107 -10.00 7.15 -13.22
C GLU A 107 -10.14 5.66 -12.88
N ILE A 108 -10.70 4.87 -13.80
CA ILE A 108 -10.76 3.42 -13.64
C ILE A 108 -9.53 2.83 -14.32
N GLN A 109 -8.75 2.07 -13.55
CA GLN A 109 -7.65 1.26 -14.07
C GLN A 109 -8.25 0.04 -14.78
N LYS A 110 -7.97 -0.09 -16.08
CA LYS A 110 -8.33 -1.26 -16.89
C LYS A 110 -7.32 -2.39 -16.74
#